data_AF-A0A953IN80-F1
#
_entry.id   AF-A0A953IN80-F1
#
_cell.length_a   1.000
_cell.length_b   1.000
_cell.length_c   1.000
_cell.angle_alpha   90.00
_cell.angle_beta   90.00
_cell.angle_gamma   90.00
#
_symmetry.space_group_name_H-M   'P 1'
#
loop_
_entity.id
_entity.type
_entity.pdbx_description
1 polymer ?
#
loop_
_entity_poly.entity_id
_entity_poly.type
_entity_poly.pdbx_seq_one_letter_code
_entity_poly.pdbx_strand_id
1 'polypeptide(L)'
;MSNEQFAEMHRKNLDAAMKLTQMSLENSRRIMELQVDTARALFEESVKNARALTEAKDPQDALALRTRFAQETSQKMMEAMREMADITSEAQSAFNRML
;
A
#
# COMPACT_ATOMS: atom_id res chain seq x y z
N MET A 1 -18.23 -4.34 -42.14
CA MET A 1 -18.41 -4.86 -40.77
C MET A 1 -19.82 -5.40 -40.67
N SER A 2 -20.01 -6.67 -40.30
CA SER A 2 -21.36 -7.21 -40.08
C SER A 2 -21.90 -6.71 -38.73
N ASN A 3 -23.23 -6.65 -38.57
CA ASN A 3 -23.86 -6.32 -37.29
C ASN A 3 -23.36 -7.22 -36.13
N GLU A 4 -22.98 -8.45 -36.44
CA GLU A 4 -22.45 -9.43 -35.49
C GLU A 4 -21.06 -9.04 -34.96
N GLN A 5 -20.15 -8.57 -35.84
CA GLN A 5 -18.83 -8.05 -35.42
C GLN A 5 -18.94 -6.80 -34.55
N PHE A 6 -19.92 -5.94 -34.85
CA PHE A 6 -20.17 -4.73 -34.07
C PHE A 6 -20.71 -5.06 -32.67
N ALA A 7 -21.66 -5.99 -32.58
CA ALA A 7 -22.18 -6.48 -31.31
C ALA A 7 -21.09 -7.19 -30.46
N GLU A 8 -20.22 -7.98 -31.09
CA GLU A 8 -19.12 -8.66 -30.40
C GLU A 8 -18.07 -7.68 -29.86
N MET A 9 -17.77 -6.62 -30.61
CA MET A 9 -16.88 -5.53 -30.18
C MET A 9 -17.44 -4.79 -28.95
N HIS A 10 -18.74 -4.45 -28.96
CA HIS A 10 -19.39 -3.83 -27.80
C HIS A 10 -19.34 -4.72 -26.56
N ARG A 11 -19.56 -6.03 -26.72
CA ARG A 11 -19.45 -6.99 -25.63
C ARG A 11 -18.04 -7.04 -25.04
N LYS A 12 -17.01 -7.11 -25.89
CA LYS A 12 -15.60 -7.09 -25.45
C LYS A 12 -15.26 -5.81 -24.68
N ASN A 13 -15.76 -4.66 -25.13
CA ASN A 13 -15.56 -3.38 -24.43
C ASN A 13 -16.23 -3.35 -23.05
N LEU A 14 -17.44 -3.91 -22.93
CA LEU A 14 -18.12 -4.04 -21.63
C LEU A 14 -17.37 -5.00 -20.69
N ASP A 15 -16.90 -6.14 -21.19
CA ASP A 15 -16.10 -7.08 -20.40
C ASP A 15 -14.79 -6.47 -19.93
N ALA A 16 -14.11 -5.68 -20.78
CA ALA A 16 -12.92 -4.93 -20.40
C ALA A 16 -13.24 -3.89 -19.32
N ALA A 17 -14.32 -3.12 -19.47
CA ALA A 17 -14.75 -2.15 -18.46
C ALA A 17 -15.04 -2.80 -17.10
N MET A 18 -15.74 -3.93 -17.07
CA MET A 18 -16.01 -4.67 -15.82
C MET A 18 -14.72 -5.16 -15.14
N LYS A 19 -13.77 -5.68 -15.92
CA LYS A 19 -12.45 -6.10 -15.39
C LYS A 19 -11.67 -4.92 -14.82
N LEU A 20 -11.69 -3.77 -15.49
CA LEU A 20 -11.06 -2.55 -14.98
C LEU A 20 -11.70 -2.09 -13.67
N THR A 21 -13.03 -2.11 -13.56
CA THR A 21 -13.72 -1.79 -12.31
C THR A 21 -13.33 -2.74 -11.18
N GLN A 22 -13.30 -4.06 -11.43
CA GLN A 22 -12.88 -5.03 -10.42
C GLN A 22 -11.44 -4.79 -9.96
N MET A 23 -10.51 -4.60 -10.90
CA MET A 23 -9.11 -4.30 -10.60
C MET A 23 -8.97 -3.00 -9.78
N SER A 24 -9.73 -1.96 -10.13
CA SER A 24 -9.72 -0.70 -9.36
C SER A 24 -10.17 -0.92 -7.92
N LEU A 25 -11.25 -1.68 -7.70
CA LEU A 25 -11.77 -1.96 -6.36
C LEU A 25 -10.77 -2.80 -5.54
N GLU A 26 -10.16 -3.80 -6.15
CA GLU A 26 -9.14 -4.64 -5.52
C GLU A 26 -7.91 -3.82 -5.11
N ASN A 27 -7.40 -2.98 -6.01
CA ASN A 27 -6.27 -2.11 -5.70
C ASN A 27 -6.61 -1.12 -4.59
N SER A 28 -7.81 -0.51 -4.61
CA SER A 28 -8.25 0.36 -3.51
C SER A 28 -8.29 -0.37 -2.16
N ARG A 29 -8.73 -1.64 -2.14
CA ARG A 29 -8.71 -2.45 -0.93
C ARG A 29 -7.28 -2.70 -0.44
N ARG A 30 -6.38 -3.14 -1.31
CA ARG A 30 -4.97 -3.40 -0.98
C ARG A 30 -4.27 -2.15 -0.44
N ILE A 31 -4.53 -0.99 -1.05
CA ILE A 31 -4.00 0.30 -0.58
C ILE A 31 -4.51 0.63 0.82
N MET A 32 -5.82 0.44 1.06
CA MET A 32 -6.41 0.70 2.38
C MET A 32 -5.87 -0.26 3.45
N GLU A 33 -5.70 -1.54 3.11
CA GLU A 33 -5.08 -2.54 3.99
C GLU A 33 -3.65 -2.12 4.35
N LEU A 34 -2.83 -1.75 3.36
CA LEU A 34 -1.47 -1.24 3.57
C LEU A 34 -1.44 -0.02 4.50
N GLN A 35 -2.35 0.95 4.31
CA GLN A 35 -2.44 2.13 5.17
C GLN A 35 -2.77 1.76 6.62
N VAL A 36 -3.73 0.85 6.82
CA VAL A 36 -4.13 0.38 8.16
C VAL A 36 -3.01 -0.41 8.84
N ASP A 37 -2.34 -1.31 8.11
CA ASP A 37 -1.23 -2.09 8.64
C ASP A 37 -0.05 -1.19 9.01
N THR A 38 0.29 -0.22 8.16
CA THR A 38 1.32 0.78 8.45
C THR A 38 0.98 1.59 9.71
N ALA A 39 -0.27 2.08 9.82
CA ALA A 39 -0.72 2.84 10.98
C ALA A 39 -0.67 2.01 12.27
N ARG A 40 -1.12 0.74 12.23
CA ARG A 40 -1.03 -0.19 13.36
C ARG A 40 0.43 -0.39 13.78
N ALA A 41 1.31 -0.65 12.82
CA ALA A 41 2.72 -0.90 13.07
C ALA A 41 3.43 0.31 13.69
N LEU A 42 3.12 1.54 13.25
CA LEU A 42 3.66 2.78 13.81
C LEU A 42 3.11 3.05 15.21
N PHE A 43 1.83 2.75 15.44
CA PHE A 43 1.21 2.90 16.76
C PHE A 43 1.85 1.97 17.79
N GLU A 44 2.00 0.68 17.46
CA GLU A 44 2.66 -0.30 18.33
C GLU A 44 4.09 0.12 18.68
N GLU A 45 4.84 0.63 17.69
CA GLU A 45 6.19 1.14 17.90
C GLU A 45 6.22 2.35 18.83
N SER A 46 5.26 3.26 18.66
CA SER A 46 5.13 4.44 19.51
C SER A 46 4.88 4.07 20.97
N VAL A 47 4.03 3.06 21.22
CA VAL A 47 3.78 2.53 22.57
C VAL A 47 5.04 1.87 23.15
N LYS A 48 5.74 1.03 22.37
CA LYS A 48 7.00 0.39 22.80
C LYS A 48 8.06 1.43 23.14
N ASN A 49 8.25 2.42 22.29
CA ASN A 49 9.22 3.50 22.50
C ASN A 49 8.86 4.36 23.72
N ALA A 50 7.58 4.70 23.91
CA ALA A 50 7.12 5.43 25.09
C ALA A 50 7.42 4.67 26.39
N ARG A 51 7.15 3.35 26.42
CA ARG A 51 7.52 2.49 27.57
C ARG A 51 9.03 2.47 27.78
N ALA A 52 9.82 2.21 26.74
CA ALA A 52 11.28 2.16 26.85
C ALA A 52 11.86 3.47 27.37
N LEU A 53 11.29 4.61 26.99
CA LEU A 53 11.73 5.91 27.48
C LEU A 53 11.45 6.09 28.99
N THR A 54 10.37 5.53 29.53
CA THR A 54 10.12 5.54 30.99
C THR A 54 11.09 4.65 31.78
N GLU A 55 11.71 3.68 31.11
CA GLU A 55 12.65 2.73 31.69
C GLU A 55 14.12 3.16 31.50
N ALA A 56 14.37 4.25 30.76
CA ALA A 56 15.70 4.79 30.48
C ALA A 56 16.36 5.31 31.77
N LYS A 57 17.63 4.91 31.98
CA LYS A 57 18.36 5.20 33.22
C LYS A 57 19.15 6.49 33.16
N ASP A 58 19.52 6.92 31.95
CA ASP A 58 20.26 8.14 31.71
C ASP A 58 19.88 8.82 30.38
N PRO A 59 20.30 10.09 30.16
CA PRO A 59 19.99 10.81 28.94
C PRO A 59 20.59 10.22 27.65
N GLN A 60 21.70 9.46 27.73
CA GLN A 60 22.32 8.84 26.56
C GLN A 60 21.46 7.67 26.05
N ASP A 61 20.96 6.84 26.97
CA ASP A 61 20.01 5.78 26.67
C ASP A 61 18.74 6.35 26.02
N ALA A 62 18.20 7.44 26.56
CA ALA A 62 17.03 8.12 26.01
C ALA A 62 17.27 8.66 24.58
N LEU A 63 18.47 9.20 24.30
CA LEU A 63 18.83 9.69 22.97
C LEU A 63 18.99 8.53 21.96
N ALA A 64 19.58 7.42 22.40
CA ALA A 64 19.70 6.21 21.59
C ALA A 64 18.32 5.65 21.21
N LEU A 65 17.38 5.59 22.16
CA LEU A 65 15.99 5.19 21.91
C LEU A 65 15.30 6.10 20.87
N ARG A 66 15.44 7.42 21.01
CA ARG A 66 14.89 8.38 20.03
C ARG A 66 15.47 8.19 18.63
N THR A 67 16.77 7.90 18.54
CA THR A 67 17.45 7.67 17.26
C THR A 67 16.94 6.41 16.59
N ARG A 68 16.83 5.31 17.35
CA ARG A 68 16.27 4.05 16.86
C ARG A 68 14.82 4.22 16.40
N PHE A 69 13.98 4.85 17.21
CA PHE A 69 12.58 5.10 16.86
C PHE A 69 12.44 5.88 15.53
N ALA A 70 13.28 6.91 15.32
CA ALA A 70 13.29 7.66 14.07
C ALA A 70 13.74 6.81 12.87
N GLN A 71 14.76 5.96 13.06
CA GLN A 71 15.23 5.04 12.03
C GLN A 71 14.15 4.01 11.65
N GLU A 72 13.54 3.35 12.63
CA GLU A 72 12.52 2.31 12.42
C GLU A 72 11.27 2.91 11.75
N THR A 73 10.82 4.08 12.21
CA THR A 73 9.70 4.81 11.59
C THR A 73 9.99 5.15 10.13
N SER A 74 11.20 5.63 9.83
CA SER A 74 11.61 5.95 8.46
C SER A 74 11.65 4.71 7.57
N GLN A 75 12.18 3.60 8.08
CA GLN A 75 12.24 2.33 7.37
C GLN A 75 10.83 1.81 7.02
N LYS A 76 9.91 1.81 8.00
CA LYS A 76 8.52 1.40 7.78
C LYS A 76 7.80 2.26 6.75
N MET A 77 8.03 3.57 6.77
CA MET A 77 7.45 4.47 5.78
C MET A 77 7.98 4.18 4.36
N MET A 78 9.29 3.93 4.22
CA MET A 78 9.86 3.56 2.92
C MET A 78 9.36 2.20 2.42
N GLU A 79 9.17 1.25 3.32
CA GLU A 79 8.57 -0.06 3.01
C GLU A 79 7.14 0.10 2.48
N ALA A 80 6.31 0.87 3.20
CA ALA A 80 4.95 1.19 2.74
C ALA A 80 4.93 1.91 1.39
N MET A 81 5.86 2.84 1.13
CA MET A 81 5.99 3.49 -0.17
C MET A 81 6.35 2.51 -1.29
N ARG A 82 7.21 1.53 -1.01
CA ARG A 82 7.58 0.48 -1.98
C ARG A 82 6.39 -0.42 -2.29
N GLU A 83 5.69 -0.90 -1.27
CA GLU A 83 4.50 -1.73 -1.46
C GLU A 83 3.40 -1.00 -2.24
N MET A 84 3.21 0.29 -1.98
CA MET A 84 2.30 1.14 -2.75
C MET A 84 2.70 1.25 -4.23
N ALA A 85 3.99 1.41 -4.51
CA ALA A 85 4.52 1.44 -5.86
C ALA A 85 4.32 0.10 -6.58
N ASP A 86 4.48 -1.02 -5.87
CA ASP A 86 4.25 -2.36 -6.40
C ASP A 86 2.78 -2.59 -6.77
N ILE A 87 1.84 -2.21 -5.89
CA ILE A 87 0.39 -2.26 -6.20
C ILE A 87 0.07 -1.46 -7.47
N THR A 88 0.65 -0.27 -7.60
CA THR A 88 0.43 0.61 -8.76
C THR A 88 1.04 0.04 -10.04
N SER A 89 2.25 -0.53 -9.95
CA SER A 89 2.94 -1.17 -11.08
C SER A 89 2.19 -2.40 -11.58
N GLU A 90 1.68 -3.23 -10.68
CA GLU A 90 0.84 -4.39 -11.00
C GLU A 90 -0.45 -3.96 -11.72
N ALA A 91 -1.09 -2.89 -11.24
CA ALA A 91 -2.28 -2.31 -11.86
C ALA A 91 -2.01 -1.86 -13.30
N GLN A 92 -0.90 -1.14 -13.52
CA GLN A 92 -0.49 -0.68 -14.85
C GLN A 92 -0.18 -1.86 -15.78
N SER A 93 0.50 -2.88 -15.27
CA SER A 93 0.82 -4.10 -16.01
C SER A 93 -0.45 -4.85 -16.43
N ALA A 94 -1.42 -4.97 -15.53
CA ALA A 94 -2.71 -5.59 -15.82
C ALA A 94 -3.54 -4.77 -16.82
N PHE A 95 -3.55 -3.43 -16.70
CA PHE A 95 -4.15 -2.53 -17.68
C PHE A 95 -3.58 -2.74 -19.08
N ASN A 96 -2.25 -2.75 -19.22
CA ASN A 96 -1.58 -2.93 -20.51
C ASN A 96 -1.86 -4.31 -21.16
N ARG A 97 -2.19 -5.34 -20.38
CA ARG A 97 -2.61 -6.65 -20.90
C ARG A 97 -4.06 -6.67 -21.43
N MET A 98 -4.87 -5.69 -21.06
CA MET A 98 -6.27 -5.58 -21.47
C MET A 98 -6.47 -4.72 -22.74
N LEU A 99 -5.48 -3.88 -23.08
CA LEU A 99 -5.38 -3.20 -24.37
C LEU A 99 -5.00 -4.17 -25.49
#